data_AF-A0A136M365-F1
#
_entry.id   AF-A0A136M365-F1
#
_cell.length_a   1.000
_cell.length_b   1.000
_cell.length_c   1.000
_cell.angle_alpha   90.00
_cell.angle_beta   90.00
_cell.angle_gamma   90.00
#
_symmetry.space_group_name_H-M   'P 1'
#
loop_
_entity.id
_entity.type
_entity.pdbx_description
1 polymer ?
#
loop_
_entity_poly.entity_id
_entity_poly.type
_entity_poly.pdbx_seq_one_letter_code
_entity_poly.pdbx_strand_id
1 'polypeptide(L)'
;MWDFGRNSKWVKLFEFAFKNHEKDYDIEKQIELEKEVKRKDNWDDYVIPTSLPQPVKRIEPTFAIPVTGGIFVSILAAYIIAYVSVNGIYIIGFYESIIGFGFGLSLKYLIKWSNFTNGEKLHYLIYAMIALFFFANQIFQYEIVMSKNNITGVSFMDFIKFKFENGLKIKSVNTGWIGLIISWVFQILVIYWITVLKTFSSLLIYQSERVPSEVIDFAYYHFVKGKSEQEVRLELAKMGWNTDLSQNEVIESIGAIGERQDFIRSR
;
A
#
# COMPACT_ATOMS: atom_id res chain seq x y z
N MET A 1 -0.74 -12.21 34.80
CA MET A 1 -0.20 -10.88 35.13
C MET A 1 -1.33 -10.10 35.80
N TRP A 2 -1.20 -9.82 37.09
CA TRP A 2 -2.27 -9.21 37.90
C TRP A 2 -2.31 -7.71 37.61
N ASP A 3 -3.40 -7.21 37.05
CA ASP A 3 -3.58 -5.78 36.78
C ASP A 3 -3.96 -5.08 38.10
N PHE A 4 -2.99 -4.40 38.70
CA PHE A 4 -3.13 -3.63 39.95
C PHE A 4 -3.95 -2.35 39.74
N GLY A 5 -5.18 -2.45 39.21
CA GLY A 5 -6.08 -1.32 39.04
C GLY A 5 -5.50 -0.19 38.18
N ARG A 6 -4.54 -0.49 37.31
CA ARG A 6 -3.96 0.51 36.41
C ARG A 6 -4.98 0.87 35.34
N ASN A 7 -5.69 -0.13 34.82
CA ASN A 7 -6.75 0.05 33.83
C ASN A 7 -7.96 0.82 34.39
N SER A 8 -8.31 0.64 35.69
CA SER A 8 -9.40 1.40 36.30
C SER A 8 -9.08 2.88 36.52
N LYS A 9 -7.80 3.24 36.70
CA LYS A 9 -7.36 4.65 36.74
C LYS A 9 -7.40 5.30 35.35
N TRP A 10 -6.98 4.58 34.30
CA TRP A 10 -7.06 5.08 32.92
C TRP A 10 -8.50 5.28 32.47
N VAL A 11 -9.41 4.34 32.77
CA VAL A 11 -10.84 4.48 32.47
C VAL A 11 -11.44 5.68 33.21
N LYS A 12 -11.10 5.88 34.48
CA LYS A 12 -11.58 7.06 35.23
C LYS A 12 -10.99 8.38 34.72
N LEU A 13 -9.72 8.38 34.29
CA LEU A 13 -9.12 9.55 33.65
C LEU A 13 -9.77 9.85 32.29
N PHE A 14 -10.09 8.80 31.54
CA PHE A 14 -10.79 8.91 30.27
C PHE A 14 -12.20 9.45 30.48
N GLU A 15 -12.97 8.89 31.41
CA GLU A 15 -14.30 9.36 31.77
C GLU A 15 -14.28 10.80 32.30
N PHE A 16 -13.28 11.17 33.10
CA PHE A 16 -13.11 12.54 33.61
C PHE A 16 -12.72 13.52 32.50
N ALA A 17 -11.81 13.15 31.60
CA ALA A 17 -11.44 13.97 30.44
C ALA A 17 -12.62 14.15 29.49
N PHE A 18 -13.40 13.09 29.26
CA PHE A 18 -14.61 13.14 28.43
C PHE A 18 -15.69 14.02 29.07
N LYS A 19 -15.98 13.85 30.38
CA LYS A 19 -16.93 14.70 31.11
C LYS A 19 -16.49 16.16 31.21
N ASN A 20 -15.19 16.44 31.29
CA ASN A 20 -14.70 17.81 31.23
C ASN A 20 -14.83 18.39 29.82
N HIS A 21 -14.55 17.63 28.78
CA HIS A 21 -14.80 18.08 27.40
C HIS A 21 -16.30 18.21 27.07
N GLU A 22 -17.16 17.39 27.66
CA GLU A 22 -18.62 17.46 27.55
C GLU A 22 -19.18 18.72 28.22
N LYS A 23 -18.56 19.19 29.32
CA LYS A 23 -18.90 20.47 29.96
C LYS A 23 -18.47 21.70 29.14
N ASP A 24 -17.44 21.56 28.31
CA ASP A 24 -16.94 22.61 27.42
C ASP A 24 -17.68 22.63 26.06
N TYR A 25 -18.48 21.60 25.77
CA TYR A 25 -19.31 21.52 24.57
C TYR A 25 -20.72 22.02 24.87
N ASP A 26 -21.08 23.13 24.23
CA ASP A 26 -22.43 23.69 24.27
C ASP A 26 -23.42 22.70 23.60
N ILE A 27 -24.54 22.40 24.27
CA ILE A 27 -25.58 21.49 23.74
C ILE A 27 -26.04 21.96 22.36
N GLU A 28 -26.03 23.28 22.11
CA GLU A 28 -26.30 23.86 20.80
C GLU A 28 -25.29 23.44 19.73
N LYS A 29 -23.98 23.42 20.04
CA LYS A 29 -22.94 22.93 19.12
C LYS A 29 -23.06 21.43 18.86
N GLN A 30 -23.48 20.64 19.85
CA GLN A 30 -23.70 19.21 19.67
C GLN A 30 -24.91 18.94 18.76
N ILE A 31 -26.00 19.69 18.95
CA ILE A 31 -27.18 19.63 18.07
C ILE A 31 -26.85 20.14 16.66
N GLU A 32 -26.01 21.17 16.55
CA GLU A 32 -25.52 21.67 15.26
C GLU A 32 -24.66 20.64 14.55
N LEU A 33 -23.71 20.00 15.25
CA LEU A 33 -22.90 18.90 14.72
C LEU A 33 -23.76 17.69 14.34
N GLU A 34 -24.75 17.31 15.15
CA GLU A 34 -25.69 16.25 14.80
C GLU A 34 -26.54 16.60 13.58
N LYS A 35 -26.96 17.87 13.44
CA LYS A 35 -27.66 18.36 12.24
C LYS A 35 -26.75 18.37 11.03
N GLU A 36 -25.48 18.76 11.17
CA GLU A 36 -24.48 18.70 10.09
C GLU A 36 -24.20 17.27 9.66
N VAL A 37 -24.05 16.33 10.61
CA VAL A 37 -23.87 14.90 10.31
C VAL A 37 -25.12 14.33 9.65
N LYS A 38 -26.31 14.62 10.19
CA LYS A 38 -27.59 14.19 9.57
C LYS A 38 -27.79 14.81 8.18
N ARG A 39 -27.35 16.06 7.93
CA ARG A 39 -27.38 16.65 6.58
C ARG A 39 -26.37 16.01 5.64
N LYS A 40 -25.20 15.61 6.13
CA LYS A 40 -24.19 14.89 5.32
C LYS A 40 -24.66 13.49 4.92
N ASP A 41 -25.39 12.82 5.80
CA ASP A 41 -25.91 11.47 5.54
C ASP A 41 -27.28 11.50 4.84
N ASN A 42 -28.00 12.63 4.88
CA ASN A 42 -29.30 12.77 4.22
C ASN A 42 -29.14 13.24 2.77
N TRP A 43 -29.21 12.29 1.84
CA TRP A 43 -29.17 12.53 0.40
C TRP A 43 -30.52 12.96 -0.20
N ASP A 44 -31.60 13.07 0.59
CA ASP A 44 -32.92 13.47 0.08
C ASP A 44 -32.98 14.94 -0.38
N ASP A 45 -32.16 15.80 0.21
CA ASP A 45 -32.04 17.22 -0.16
C ASP A 45 -30.94 17.49 -1.21
N TYR A 46 -30.36 16.43 -1.80
CA TYR A 46 -29.30 16.59 -2.80
C TYR A 46 -29.85 17.25 -4.08
N VAL A 47 -29.27 18.40 -4.43
CA VAL A 47 -29.60 19.12 -5.66
C VAL A 47 -28.69 18.64 -6.78
N ILE A 48 -29.28 18.01 -7.79
CA ILE A 48 -28.54 17.56 -8.97
C ILE A 48 -27.95 18.79 -9.69
N PRO A 49 -26.62 18.87 -9.86
CA PRO A 49 -25.99 19.99 -10.54
C PRO A 49 -26.36 20.02 -12.03
N THR A 50 -26.44 21.21 -12.60
CA THR A 50 -26.80 21.40 -14.02
C THR A 50 -25.71 20.89 -14.98
N SER A 51 -24.46 20.84 -14.52
CA SER A 51 -23.32 20.33 -15.28
C SER A 51 -22.27 19.75 -14.33
N LEU A 52 -21.55 18.72 -14.77
CA LEU A 52 -20.41 18.17 -14.04
C LEU A 52 -19.07 18.67 -14.60
N PRO A 53 -18.02 18.73 -13.77
CA PRO A 53 -16.65 18.87 -14.24
C PRO A 53 -16.34 17.82 -15.30
N GLN A 54 -15.70 18.24 -16.39
CA GLN A 54 -15.42 17.35 -17.51
C GLN A 54 -14.30 16.35 -17.16
N PRO A 55 -14.36 15.11 -17.69
CA PRO A 55 -13.34 14.12 -17.46
C PRO A 55 -11.98 14.62 -17.98
N VAL A 56 -10.95 14.50 -17.15
CA VAL A 56 -9.58 14.79 -17.57
C VAL A 56 -9.17 13.74 -18.60
N LYS A 57 -8.61 14.18 -19.74
CA LYS A 57 -8.12 13.26 -20.77
C LYS A 57 -6.92 12.46 -20.22
N ARG A 58 -7.16 11.21 -19.84
CA ARG A 58 -6.14 10.31 -19.27
C ARG A 58 -5.64 9.28 -20.28
N ILE A 59 -4.43 8.80 -20.02
CA ILE A 59 -3.77 7.72 -20.78
C ILE A 59 -4.48 6.41 -20.44
N GLU A 60 -4.60 5.52 -21.43
CA GLU A 60 -5.15 4.19 -21.22
C GLU A 60 -4.30 3.37 -20.23
N PRO A 61 -4.94 2.66 -19.27
CA PRO A 61 -4.24 1.85 -18.29
C PRO A 61 -3.29 0.83 -18.93
N THR A 62 -2.00 0.94 -18.64
CA THR A 62 -0.97 0.06 -19.21
C THR A 62 -0.19 -0.68 -18.12
N PHE A 63 -0.21 -2.02 -18.14
CA PHE A 63 0.52 -2.83 -17.15
C PHE A 63 2.03 -2.95 -17.45
N ALA A 64 2.45 -2.73 -18.69
CA ALA A 64 3.85 -2.88 -19.10
C ALA A 64 4.81 -1.92 -18.36
N ILE A 65 4.36 -0.71 -18.03
CA ILE A 65 5.18 0.29 -17.33
C ILE A 65 5.47 -0.17 -15.88
N PRO A 66 4.48 -0.55 -15.05
CA PRO A 66 4.74 -1.15 -13.74
C PRO A 66 5.65 -2.38 -13.81
N VAL A 67 5.45 -3.27 -14.79
CA VAL A 67 6.26 -4.49 -14.93
C VAL A 67 7.73 -4.16 -15.22
N THR A 68 7.99 -3.36 -16.25
CA THR A 68 9.36 -3.00 -16.66
C THR A 68 10.08 -2.19 -15.58
N GLY A 69 9.39 -1.19 -15.00
CA GLY A 69 9.92 -0.41 -13.89
C GLY A 69 10.16 -1.24 -12.63
N GLY A 70 9.24 -2.15 -12.31
CA GLY A 70 9.36 -3.05 -11.16
C GLY A 70 10.56 -3.98 -11.28
N ILE A 71 10.77 -4.59 -12.44
CA ILE A 71 11.93 -5.44 -12.74
C ILE A 71 13.23 -4.65 -12.55
N PHE A 72 13.32 -3.45 -13.13
CA PHE A 72 14.50 -2.61 -13.03
C PHE A 72 14.81 -2.23 -11.57
N VAL A 73 13.80 -1.78 -10.82
CA VAL A 73 13.95 -1.40 -9.41
C VAL A 73 14.36 -2.60 -8.55
N SER A 74 13.79 -3.79 -8.77
CA SER A 74 14.16 -5.01 -8.05
C SER A 74 15.62 -5.39 -8.26
N ILE A 75 16.11 -5.35 -9.50
CA ILE A 75 17.50 -5.67 -9.83
C ILE A 75 18.45 -4.64 -9.21
N LEU A 76 18.13 -3.34 -9.34
CA LEU A 76 18.94 -2.27 -8.78
C LEU A 76 19.03 -2.37 -7.25
N ALA A 77 17.90 -2.57 -6.58
CA ALA A 77 17.86 -2.75 -5.13
C ALA A 77 18.65 -3.98 -4.69
N ALA A 78 18.53 -5.09 -5.43
CA ALA A 78 19.28 -6.32 -5.15
C ALA A 78 20.79 -6.09 -5.20
N TYR A 79 21.27 -5.36 -6.20
CA TYR A 79 22.69 -5.03 -6.34
C TYR A 79 23.18 -4.14 -5.18
N ILE A 80 22.46 -3.06 -4.86
CA ILE A 80 22.81 -2.15 -3.77
C ILE A 80 22.90 -2.89 -2.44
N ILE A 81 21.91 -3.73 -2.15
CA ILE A 81 21.87 -4.50 -0.90
C ILE A 81 22.98 -5.54 -0.87
N ALA A 82 23.23 -6.28 -1.96
CA ALA A 82 24.34 -7.21 -2.04
C ALA A 82 25.68 -6.53 -1.74
N TYR A 83 25.92 -5.36 -2.33
CA TYR A 83 27.13 -4.58 -2.11
C TYR A 83 27.29 -4.16 -0.65
N VAL A 84 26.22 -3.65 -0.03
CA VAL A 84 26.23 -3.24 1.38
C VAL A 84 26.37 -4.45 2.30
N SER A 85 25.75 -5.59 2.01
CA SER A 85 25.87 -6.81 2.81
C SER A 85 27.29 -7.39 2.82
N VAL A 86 28.05 -7.26 1.72
CA VAL A 86 29.42 -7.80 1.63
C VAL A 86 30.47 -6.82 2.17
N ASN A 87 30.24 -5.52 2.04
CA ASN A 87 31.24 -4.49 2.39
C ASN A 87 30.92 -3.70 3.67
N GLY A 88 29.68 -3.76 4.15
CA GLY A 88 29.21 -2.96 5.28
C GLY A 88 28.57 -3.82 6.38
N ILE A 89 27.88 -3.13 7.30
CA ILE A 89 27.14 -3.76 8.40
C ILE A 89 25.70 -3.98 7.94
N TYR A 90 25.28 -5.25 7.96
CA TYR A 90 23.90 -5.63 7.69
C TYR A 90 23.09 -5.70 9.00
N ILE A 91 22.00 -4.93 9.08
CA ILE A 91 21.09 -4.88 10.22
C ILE A 91 19.75 -5.44 9.77
N ILE A 92 19.45 -6.67 10.21
CA ILE A 92 18.20 -7.38 9.91
C ILE A 92 17.01 -6.54 10.39
N GLY A 93 15.97 -6.44 9.57
CA GLY A 93 14.74 -5.68 9.77
C GLY A 93 14.83 -4.25 9.22
N PHE A 94 15.97 -3.58 9.35
CA PHE A 94 16.14 -2.19 8.89
C PHE A 94 16.23 -2.11 7.36
N TYR A 95 17.11 -2.91 6.74
CA TYR A 95 17.28 -2.91 5.29
C TYR A 95 16.01 -3.38 4.57
N GLU A 96 15.36 -4.42 5.09
CA GLU A 96 14.10 -4.97 4.60
C GLU A 96 12.99 -3.92 4.61
N SER A 97 12.95 -3.09 5.66
CA SER A 97 12.01 -1.97 5.75
C SER A 97 12.28 -0.90 4.69
N ILE A 98 13.55 -0.54 4.45
CA ILE A 98 13.93 0.40 3.40
C ILE A 98 13.55 -0.13 2.01
N ILE A 99 13.85 -1.40 1.73
CA ILE A 99 13.54 -2.04 0.45
C ILE A 99 12.03 -2.06 0.22
N GLY A 100 11.26 -2.52 1.21
CA GLY A 100 9.79 -2.58 1.11
C GLY A 100 9.18 -1.19 0.88
N PHE A 101 9.69 -0.18 1.58
CA PHE A 101 9.25 1.20 1.37
C PHE A 101 9.64 1.73 -0.02
N GLY A 102 10.87 1.42 -0.48
CA GLY A 102 11.38 1.78 -1.80
C GLY A 102 10.56 1.15 -2.94
N PHE A 103 10.20 -0.13 -2.81
CA PHE A 103 9.31 -0.80 -3.77
C PHE A 103 7.92 -0.17 -3.79
N GLY A 104 7.31 0.06 -2.63
CA GLY A 104 6.00 0.70 -2.55
C GLY A 104 5.98 2.13 -3.11
N LEU A 105 7.04 2.91 -2.87
CA LEU A 105 7.19 4.24 -3.48
C LEU A 105 7.39 4.17 -4.99
N SER A 106 8.20 3.24 -5.48
CA SER A 106 8.44 3.07 -6.91
C SER A 106 7.14 2.71 -7.63
N LEU A 107 6.40 1.74 -7.09
CA LEU A 107 5.09 1.34 -7.62
C LEU A 107 4.09 2.49 -7.58
N LYS A 108 4.07 3.32 -6.53
CA LYS A 108 3.24 4.54 -6.50
C LYS A 108 3.46 5.43 -7.72
N TYR A 109 4.71 5.68 -8.11
CA TYR A 109 5.01 6.52 -9.28
C TYR A 109 4.68 5.80 -10.60
N LEU A 110 5.04 4.52 -10.71
CA LEU A 110 4.76 3.72 -11.90
C LEU A 110 3.25 3.61 -12.19
N ILE A 111 2.43 3.39 -11.15
CA ILE A 111 0.96 3.35 -11.23
C ILE A 111 0.41 4.68 -11.75
N LYS A 112 0.91 5.81 -11.22
CA LYS A 112 0.48 7.14 -11.66
C LYS A 112 0.84 7.42 -13.11
N TRP A 113 2.04 7.03 -13.53
CA TRP A 113 2.50 7.23 -14.90
C TRP A 113 1.78 6.35 -15.91
N SER A 114 1.33 5.17 -15.49
CA SER A 114 0.69 4.19 -16.37
C SER A 114 -0.83 4.15 -16.28
N ASN A 115 -1.42 4.99 -15.42
CA ASN A 115 -2.83 4.97 -15.03
C ASN A 115 -3.35 3.55 -14.68
N PHE A 116 -2.50 2.68 -14.13
CA PHE A 116 -2.84 1.27 -13.92
C PHE A 116 -3.33 1.00 -12.49
N THR A 117 -4.61 0.66 -12.34
CA THR A 117 -5.26 0.55 -11.02
C THR A 117 -5.70 -0.86 -10.63
N ASN A 118 -5.40 -1.89 -11.42
CA ASN A 118 -5.79 -3.26 -11.08
C ASN A 118 -4.95 -3.82 -9.92
N GLY A 119 -5.56 -3.89 -8.73
CA GLY A 119 -4.90 -4.31 -7.50
C GLY A 119 -4.38 -5.75 -7.54
N GLU A 120 -5.13 -6.69 -8.10
CA GLU A 120 -4.70 -8.11 -8.18
C GLU A 120 -3.42 -8.28 -8.99
N LYS A 121 -3.35 -7.67 -10.18
CA LYS A 121 -2.16 -7.71 -11.04
C LYS A 121 -0.97 -7.01 -10.39
N LEU A 122 -1.20 -5.90 -9.68
CA LEU A 122 -0.16 -5.25 -8.88
C LEU A 122 0.34 -6.15 -7.75
N HIS A 123 -0.54 -6.91 -7.12
CA HIS A 123 -0.18 -7.87 -6.07
C HIS A 123 0.72 -8.99 -6.61
N TYR A 124 0.39 -9.56 -7.77
CA TYR A 124 1.27 -10.52 -8.46
C TYR A 124 2.61 -9.92 -8.87
N LEU A 125 2.63 -8.65 -9.31
CA LEU A 125 3.86 -7.94 -9.61
C LEU A 125 4.75 -7.81 -8.36
N ILE A 126 4.17 -7.52 -7.19
CA ILE A 126 4.92 -7.46 -5.93
C ILE A 126 5.58 -8.81 -5.63
N TYR A 127 4.87 -9.94 -5.79
CA TYR A 127 5.48 -11.26 -5.63
C TYR A 127 6.66 -11.48 -6.58
N ALA A 128 6.48 -11.13 -7.87
CA ALA A 128 7.54 -11.24 -8.86
C ALA A 128 8.76 -10.36 -8.53
N MET A 129 8.52 -9.13 -8.09
CA MET A 129 9.56 -8.17 -7.69
C MET A 129 10.38 -8.68 -6.50
N ILE A 130 9.72 -9.26 -5.48
CA ILE A 130 10.39 -9.79 -4.29
C ILE A 130 11.19 -11.05 -4.61
N ALA A 131 10.60 -11.97 -5.38
CA ALA A 131 11.30 -13.17 -5.84
C ALA A 131 12.55 -12.78 -6.65
N LEU A 132 12.40 -11.91 -7.65
CA LEU A 132 13.50 -11.42 -8.48
C LEU A 132 14.58 -10.73 -7.63
N PHE A 133 14.18 -9.85 -6.71
CA PHE A 133 15.11 -9.19 -5.79
C PHE A 133 15.92 -10.22 -4.99
N PHE A 134 15.26 -11.24 -4.43
CA PHE A 134 15.91 -12.23 -3.60
C PHE A 134 16.91 -13.07 -4.40
N PHE A 135 16.52 -13.57 -5.57
CA PHE A 135 17.42 -14.34 -6.45
C PHE A 135 18.59 -13.49 -6.95
N ALA A 136 18.32 -12.28 -7.46
CA ALA A 136 19.35 -11.38 -7.95
C ALA A 136 20.34 -10.99 -6.83
N ASN A 137 19.85 -10.77 -5.61
CA ASN A 137 20.70 -10.45 -4.46
C ASN A 137 21.67 -11.59 -4.14
N GLN A 138 21.24 -12.86 -4.21
CA GLN A 138 22.15 -13.99 -4.00
C GLN A 138 23.24 -14.06 -5.08
N ILE A 139 22.86 -13.85 -6.34
CA ILE A 139 23.80 -13.85 -7.48
C ILE A 139 24.81 -12.70 -7.33
N PHE A 140 24.36 -11.49 -7.02
CA PHE A 140 25.27 -10.36 -6.84
C PHE A 140 26.19 -10.53 -5.64
N GLN A 141 25.71 -11.08 -4.52
CA GLN A 141 26.59 -11.39 -3.39
C GLN A 141 27.67 -12.41 -3.76
N TYR A 142 27.31 -13.44 -4.53
CA TYR A 142 28.27 -14.41 -5.05
C TYR A 142 29.34 -13.71 -5.89
N GLU A 143 28.95 -12.93 -6.91
CA GLU A 143 29.90 -12.22 -7.78
C GLU A 143 30.83 -11.28 -7.00
N ILE A 144 30.27 -10.51 -6.06
CA ILE A 144 31.05 -9.55 -5.26
C ILE A 144 32.03 -10.29 -4.34
N VAL A 145 31.63 -11.40 -3.70
CA VAL A 145 32.50 -12.18 -2.81
C VAL A 145 33.62 -12.87 -3.60
N MET A 146 33.32 -13.45 -4.76
CA MET A 146 34.33 -14.10 -5.60
C MET A 146 35.34 -13.09 -6.13
N SER A 147 34.85 -11.94 -6.61
CA SER A 147 35.70 -10.84 -7.09
C SER A 147 36.59 -10.27 -5.98
N LYS A 148 36.06 -10.05 -4.78
CA LYS A 148 36.81 -9.45 -3.66
C LYS A 148 37.93 -10.35 -3.12
N ASN A 149 37.76 -11.67 -3.19
CA ASN A 149 38.72 -12.63 -2.64
C ASN A 149 39.60 -13.30 -3.70
N ASN A 150 39.48 -12.89 -4.98
CA ASN A 150 40.18 -13.52 -6.11
C ASN A 150 39.99 -15.05 -6.18
N ILE A 151 38.81 -15.53 -5.79
CA ILE A 151 38.50 -16.97 -5.79
C ILE A 151 38.05 -17.36 -7.20
N THR A 152 38.85 -18.17 -7.87
CA THR A 152 38.49 -18.76 -9.18
C THR A 152 38.09 -20.22 -9.00
N GLY A 153 37.03 -20.66 -9.68
CA GLY A 153 36.64 -22.08 -9.75
C GLY A 153 35.59 -22.55 -8.74
N VAL A 154 35.04 -21.65 -7.91
CA VAL A 154 33.85 -21.95 -7.09
C VAL A 154 32.61 -21.57 -7.88
N SER A 155 31.67 -22.49 -8.09
CA SER A 155 30.42 -22.19 -8.79
C SER A 155 29.39 -21.51 -7.87
N PHE A 156 28.36 -20.88 -8.46
CA PHE A 156 27.25 -20.33 -7.67
C PHE A 156 26.59 -21.39 -6.77
N MET A 157 26.44 -22.63 -7.25
CA MET A 157 25.85 -23.70 -6.45
C MET A 157 26.72 -24.09 -5.26
N ASP A 158 28.04 -24.06 -5.42
CA ASP A 158 28.98 -24.30 -4.32
C ASP A 158 28.92 -23.16 -3.30
N PHE A 159 28.81 -21.91 -3.76
CA PHE A 159 28.57 -20.77 -2.86
C PHE A 159 27.28 -20.93 -2.03
N ILE A 160 26.19 -21.38 -2.65
CA ILE A 160 24.95 -21.67 -1.93
C ILE A 160 25.17 -22.80 -0.92
N LYS A 161 25.81 -23.91 -1.30
CA LYS A 161 26.16 -24.99 -0.34
C LYS A 161 26.98 -24.46 0.83
N PHE A 162 28.01 -23.67 0.58
CA PHE A 162 28.82 -23.05 1.64
C PHE A 162 27.99 -22.16 2.58
N LYS A 163 27.00 -21.41 2.07
CA LYS A 163 26.07 -20.65 2.91
C LYS A 163 25.23 -21.55 3.80
N PHE A 164 24.72 -22.66 3.27
CA PHE A 164 23.93 -23.63 4.03
C PHE A 164 24.78 -24.35 5.10
N GLU A 165 26.00 -24.75 4.76
CA GLU A 165 26.94 -25.40 5.69
C GLU A 165 27.37 -24.47 6.83
N ASN A 166 27.67 -23.22 6.51
CA ASN A 166 28.08 -22.24 7.52
C ASN A 166 26.91 -21.69 8.34
N GLY A 167 25.69 -21.74 7.79
CA GLY A 167 24.46 -21.30 8.43
C GLY A 167 24.43 -19.81 8.75
N LEU A 168 23.46 -19.41 9.58
CA LEU A 168 23.41 -18.07 10.15
C LEU A 168 24.21 -18.05 11.47
N LYS A 169 25.26 -17.24 11.53
CA LYS A 169 26.01 -16.98 12.76
C LYS A 169 25.57 -15.65 13.35
N ILE A 170 24.85 -15.68 14.47
CA ILE A 170 24.50 -14.48 15.23
C ILE A 170 25.43 -14.41 16.43
N LYS A 171 26.40 -13.48 16.38
CA LYS A 171 27.50 -13.41 17.36
C LYS A 171 28.26 -14.74 17.43
N SER A 172 28.20 -15.46 18.56
CA SER A 172 28.84 -16.77 18.78
C SER A 172 27.89 -17.95 18.58
N VAL A 173 26.59 -17.72 18.35
CA VAL A 173 25.60 -18.80 18.20
C VAL A 173 25.42 -19.10 16.71
N ASN A 174 25.81 -20.31 16.31
CA ASN A 174 25.51 -20.85 15.00
C ASN A 174 24.11 -21.49 15.04
N THR A 175 23.13 -20.87 14.40
CA THR A 175 21.76 -21.43 14.28
C THR A 175 21.63 -22.40 13.09
N GLY A 176 22.73 -22.65 12.39
CA GLY A 176 22.81 -23.56 11.26
C GLY A 176 21.97 -23.08 10.07
N TRP A 177 21.68 -24.03 9.18
CA TRP A 177 20.86 -23.78 8.00
C TRP A 177 19.40 -23.45 8.33
N ILE A 178 18.87 -23.96 9.44
CA ILE A 178 17.48 -23.71 9.87
C ILE A 178 17.31 -22.22 10.20
N GLY A 179 18.23 -21.65 10.99
CA GLY A 179 18.21 -20.23 11.30
C GLY A 179 18.36 -19.33 10.07
N LEU A 180 19.14 -19.78 9.07
CA LEU A 180 19.28 -19.08 7.79
C LEU A 180 17.94 -19.03 7.02
N ILE A 181 17.24 -20.15 6.91
CA ILE A 181 15.92 -20.21 6.24
C ILE A 181 14.89 -19.35 6.97
N ILE A 182 14.83 -19.45 8.31
CA ILE A 182 13.90 -18.64 9.11
C ILE A 182 14.17 -17.14 8.89
N SER A 183 15.44 -16.75 8.84
CA SER A 183 15.83 -15.37 8.52
C SER A 183 15.32 -14.98 7.14
N TRP A 184 15.57 -15.78 6.10
CA TRP A 184 15.09 -15.47 4.74
C TRP A 184 13.57 -15.33 4.65
N VAL A 185 12.82 -16.22 5.30
CA VAL A 185 11.35 -16.13 5.37
C VAL A 185 10.93 -14.84 6.05
N PHE A 186 11.54 -14.51 7.19
CA PHE A 186 11.27 -13.25 7.88
C PHE A 186 11.55 -12.03 6.98
N GLN A 187 12.67 -12.02 6.27
CA GLN A 187 13.03 -10.93 5.36
C GLN A 187 12.01 -10.74 4.24
N ILE A 188 11.61 -11.84 3.60
CA ILE A 188 10.60 -11.84 2.55
C ILE A 188 9.27 -11.28 3.08
N LEU A 189 8.84 -11.74 4.26
CA LEU A 189 7.58 -11.30 4.88
C LEU A 189 7.60 -9.81 5.22
N VAL A 190 8.68 -9.29 5.79
CA VAL A 190 8.79 -7.85 6.12
C VAL A 190 8.74 -6.98 4.87
N ILE A 191 9.52 -7.33 3.84
CA ILE A 191 9.51 -6.59 2.56
C ILE A 191 8.10 -6.64 1.95
N TYR A 192 7.48 -7.82 1.92
CA TYR A 192 6.15 -8.02 1.37
C TYR A 192 5.10 -7.15 2.06
N TRP A 193 4.99 -7.24 3.39
CA TRP A 193 3.97 -6.51 4.14
C TRP A 193 4.11 -5.00 3.96
N ILE A 194 5.33 -4.46 4.03
CA ILE A 194 5.56 -3.02 3.85
C ILE A 194 5.24 -2.59 2.42
N THR A 195 5.65 -3.38 1.42
CA THR A 195 5.40 -3.07 0.00
C THR A 195 3.92 -3.06 -0.30
N VAL A 196 3.18 -4.07 0.15
CA VAL A 196 1.72 -4.18 -0.05
C VAL A 196 1.01 -3.00 0.61
N LEU A 197 1.24 -2.76 1.90
CA LEU A 197 0.61 -1.66 2.63
C LEU A 197 0.85 -0.31 1.94
N LYS A 198 2.10 -0.05 1.52
CA LYS A 198 2.45 1.20 0.87
C LYS A 198 1.84 1.34 -0.53
N THR A 199 1.82 0.25 -1.32
CA THR A 199 1.31 0.25 -2.68
C THR A 199 -0.20 0.41 -2.69
N PHE A 200 -0.93 -0.40 -1.91
CA PHE A 200 -2.39 -0.34 -1.83
C PHE A 200 -2.88 0.98 -1.23
N SER A 201 -2.23 1.49 -0.17
CA SER A 201 -2.55 2.82 0.34
C SER A 201 -2.37 3.91 -0.74
N SER A 202 -1.30 3.83 -1.53
CA SER A 202 -1.06 4.78 -2.61
C SER A 202 -2.04 4.63 -3.77
N LEU A 203 -2.48 3.39 -4.05
CA LEU A 203 -3.49 3.08 -5.06
C LEU A 203 -4.85 3.64 -4.68
N LEU A 204 -5.30 3.43 -3.44
CA LEU A 204 -6.56 3.97 -2.92
C LEU A 204 -6.58 5.50 -2.92
N ILE A 205 -5.47 6.13 -2.52
CA ILE A 205 -5.31 7.58 -2.61
C ILE A 205 -5.43 8.04 -4.07
N TYR A 206 -4.72 7.37 -4.98
CA TYR A 206 -4.78 7.71 -6.41
C TYR A 206 -6.18 7.52 -7.01
N GLN A 207 -6.86 6.42 -6.70
CA GLN A 207 -8.22 6.14 -7.17
C GLN A 207 -9.25 7.10 -6.58
N SER A 208 -9.11 7.50 -5.31
CA SER A 208 -10.05 8.46 -4.69
C SER A 208 -9.85 9.91 -5.15
N GLU A 209 -8.62 10.33 -5.43
CA GLU A 209 -8.30 11.72 -5.78
C GLU A 209 -8.38 12.00 -7.29
N ARG A 210 -8.52 10.97 -8.13
CA ARG A 210 -8.47 11.16 -9.59
C ARG A 210 -9.77 11.67 -10.21
N VAL A 211 -10.90 11.52 -9.52
CA VAL A 211 -12.22 11.99 -9.95
C VAL A 211 -12.66 13.15 -9.05
N PRO A 212 -13.20 14.25 -9.62
CA PRO A 212 -13.73 15.36 -8.82
C PRO A 212 -14.84 14.90 -7.87
N SER A 213 -14.87 15.44 -6.65
CA SER A 213 -15.88 15.08 -5.64
C SER A 213 -17.31 15.29 -6.11
N GLU A 214 -17.58 16.35 -6.89
CA GLU A 214 -18.91 16.63 -7.46
C GLU A 214 -19.44 15.48 -8.33
N VAL A 215 -18.56 14.81 -9.08
CA VAL A 215 -18.92 13.68 -9.95
C VAL A 215 -19.16 12.42 -9.11
N ILE A 216 -18.36 12.24 -8.05
CA ILE A 216 -18.51 11.14 -7.10
C ILE A 216 -19.85 11.29 -6.36
N ASP A 217 -20.17 12.47 -5.85
CA ASP A 217 -21.41 12.76 -5.12
C ASP A 217 -22.63 12.53 -6.02
N PHE A 218 -22.55 12.97 -7.29
CA PHE A 218 -23.62 12.75 -8.28
C PHE A 218 -23.87 11.25 -8.53
N ALA A 219 -22.82 10.47 -8.75
CA ALA A 219 -22.94 9.04 -8.98
C ALA A 219 -23.39 8.30 -7.70
N TYR A 220 -22.86 8.68 -6.54
CA TYR A 220 -23.22 8.10 -5.24
C TYR A 220 -24.69 8.35 -4.90
N TYR A 221 -25.19 9.58 -5.12
CA TYR A 221 -26.61 9.91 -4.98
C TYR A 221 -27.49 8.95 -5.78
N HIS A 222 -27.15 8.68 -7.04
CA HIS A 222 -27.92 7.77 -7.88
C HIS A 222 -27.87 6.31 -7.40
N PHE A 223 -26.74 5.84 -6.87
CA PHE A 223 -26.66 4.53 -6.21
C PHE A 223 -27.55 4.45 -4.95
N VAL A 224 -27.54 5.50 -4.11
CA VAL A 224 -28.39 5.57 -2.90
C VAL A 224 -29.88 5.55 -3.26
N LYS A 225 -30.27 6.15 -4.39
CA LYS A 225 -31.65 6.07 -4.92
C LYS A 225 -31.98 4.72 -5.59
N GLY A 226 -31.12 3.72 -5.47
CA GLY A 226 -31.37 2.34 -5.92
C GLY A 226 -31.14 2.09 -7.40
N LYS A 227 -30.48 3.01 -8.12
CA LYS A 227 -30.11 2.77 -9.52
C LYS A 227 -29.00 1.72 -9.61
N SER A 228 -29.08 0.89 -10.63
CA SER A 228 -28.03 -0.06 -11.00
C SER A 228 -26.80 0.65 -11.58
N GLU A 229 -25.65 -0.03 -11.58
CA GLU A 229 -24.41 0.52 -12.16
C GLU A 229 -24.58 0.97 -13.62
N GLN A 230 -25.33 0.22 -14.42
CA GLN A 230 -25.62 0.58 -15.82
C GLN A 230 -26.45 1.85 -15.94
N GLU A 231 -27.44 2.04 -15.06
CA GLU A 231 -28.25 3.26 -15.04
C GLU A 231 -27.43 4.47 -14.58
N VAL A 232 -26.54 4.30 -13.59
CA VAL A 232 -25.60 5.36 -13.16
C VAL A 232 -24.67 5.76 -14.31
N ARG A 233 -24.16 4.79 -15.09
CA ARG A 233 -23.36 5.05 -16.30
C ARG A 233 -24.11 5.89 -17.33
N LEU A 234 -25.40 5.60 -17.54
CA LEU A 234 -26.24 6.38 -18.45
C LEU A 234 -26.43 7.83 -17.95
N GLU A 235 -26.62 8.04 -16.65
CA GLU A 235 -26.71 9.41 -16.09
C GLU A 235 -25.38 10.16 -16.19
N LEU A 236 -24.26 9.49 -15.92
CA LEU A 236 -22.91 10.06 -16.11
C LEU A 236 -22.67 10.45 -17.58
N ALA A 237 -23.08 9.61 -18.53
CA ALA A 237 -22.96 9.90 -19.96
C ALA A 237 -23.71 11.17 -20.36
N LYS A 238 -24.91 11.41 -19.81
CA LYS A 238 -25.68 12.66 -20.05
C LYS A 238 -24.94 13.90 -19.56
N MET A 239 -24.10 13.75 -18.54
CA MET A 239 -23.30 14.83 -17.94
C MET A 239 -21.91 15.01 -18.57
N GLY A 240 -21.60 14.29 -19.65
CA GLY A 240 -20.32 14.39 -20.37
C GLY A 240 -19.30 13.32 -20.03
N TRP A 241 -19.60 12.40 -19.11
CA TRP A 241 -18.77 11.24 -18.75
C TRP A 241 -19.18 10.03 -19.59
N ASN A 242 -18.91 10.11 -20.90
CA ASN A 242 -19.44 9.20 -21.92
C ASN A 242 -18.52 8.02 -22.29
N THR A 243 -17.30 7.98 -21.76
CA THR A 243 -16.35 6.89 -22.05
C THR A 243 -16.38 5.83 -20.96
N ASP A 244 -16.28 4.55 -21.34
CA ASP A 244 -16.21 3.43 -20.40
C ASP A 244 -15.09 3.62 -19.38
N LEU A 245 -13.92 4.11 -19.83
CA LEU A 245 -12.79 4.42 -18.95
C LEU A 245 -13.18 5.45 -17.89
N SER A 246 -13.72 6.60 -18.30
CA SER A 246 -14.11 7.66 -17.37
C SER A 246 -15.20 7.21 -16.38
N GLN A 247 -16.14 6.38 -16.81
CA GLN A 247 -17.19 5.85 -15.96
C GLN A 247 -16.66 4.82 -14.97
N ASN A 248 -15.77 3.92 -15.42
CA ASN A 248 -15.06 2.97 -14.57
C ASN A 248 -14.25 3.72 -13.50
N GLU A 249 -13.60 4.82 -13.87
CA GLU A 249 -12.84 5.65 -12.92
C GLU A 249 -13.74 6.19 -11.81
N VAL A 250 -14.95 6.67 -12.12
CA VAL A 250 -15.93 7.15 -11.12
C VAL A 250 -16.36 6.02 -10.18
N ILE A 251 -16.72 4.86 -10.72
CA ILE A 251 -17.19 3.71 -9.93
C ILE A 251 -16.07 3.18 -9.03
N GLU A 252 -14.86 3.03 -9.56
CA GLU A 252 -13.67 2.66 -8.77
C GLU A 252 -13.36 3.70 -7.68
N SER A 253 -13.58 5.00 -7.95
CA SER A 253 -13.35 6.08 -6.96
C SER A 253 -14.32 5.98 -5.78
N ILE A 254 -15.60 5.68 -6.06
CA ILE A 254 -16.62 5.44 -5.02
C ILE A 254 -16.20 4.25 -4.14
N GLY A 255 -15.82 3.13 -4.75
CA GLY A 255 -15.33 1.95 -4.02
C GLY A 255 -14.10 2.27 -3.16
N ALA A 256 -13.12 2.96 -3.73
CA ALA A 256 -11.89 3.35 -3.03
C ALA A 256 -12.15 4.29 -1.84
N ILE A 257 -13.16 5.16 -1.92
CA ILE A 257 -13.55 6.03 -0.80
C ILE A 257 -14.15 5.21 0.35
N GLY A 258 -15.02 4.24 0.04
CA GLY A 258 -15.56 3.31 1.03
C GLY A 258 -14.44 2.54 1.74
N GLU A 259 -13.56 1.90 0.98
CA GLU A 259 -12.41 1.16 1.52
C GLU A 259 -11.46 2.05 2.33
N ARG A 260 -11.25 3.30 1.90
CA ARG A 260 -10.41 4.27 2.63
C ARG A 260 -11.03 4.66 3.97
N GLN A 261 -12.34 4.84 4.04
CA GLN A 261 -13.03 5.14 5.30
C GLN A 261 -12.91 3.96 6.28
N ASP A 262 -13.04 2.73 5.80
CA ASP A 262 -12.84 1.52 6.63
C ASP A 262 -11.38 1.35 7.07
N PHE A 263 -10.41 1.66 6.21
CA PHE A 263 -8.99 1.67 6.57
C PHE A 263 -8.66 2.73 7.64
N ILE A 264 -9.29 3.90 7.61
CA ILE A 264 -9.12 4.94 8.64
C ILE A 264 -9.76 4.50 9.96
N ARG A 265 -10.95 3.87 9.91
CA ARG A 265 -11.68 3.40 11.10
C ARG A 265 -11.01 2.21 11.81
N SER A 266 -10.19 1.44 11.11
CA SER A 266 -9.48 0.27 11.64
C SER A 266 -8.11 0.57 12.25
N ARG A 267 -7.68 1.84 12.24
CA ARG A 267 -6.47 2.35 12.89
C ARG A 267 -6.76 2.95 14.25
#